data_AF-A0A1E4BB62-F1
#
_entry.id   AF-A0A1E4BB62-F1
#
_cell.length_a   1.000
_cell.length_b   1.000
_cell.length_c   1.000
_cell.angle_alpha   90.00
_cell.angle_beta   90.00
_cell.angle_gamma   90.00
#
_symmetry.space_group_name_H-M   'P 1'
#
loop_
_entity.id
_entity.type
_entity.pdbx_description
1 polymer ?
#
loop_
_entity_poly.entity_id
_entity_poly.type
_entity_poly.pdbx_seq_one_letter_code
_entity_poly.pdbx_strand_id
1 'polypeptide(L)'
;MTSDLNLTGPIIVATDGTASASAAIKAAALMADRTGAHVTVLAVLEPLPLVAADYGLLLPPAETDEARRQALAQRVRDQLSETVGARPNWDVQVRDGDPAAVIARMGREAKARMIIAGIGHHDLLDRMFGGETALHTLRLSRVPVLAVPPGFTALPQRLAIAIDFSEPSVIAARAALALLPSVTMAYLVHVAPRLELQPEAYAAWMSDYSEGVEPAFARVRQQLEFPAGVTVETITLTGKPTKALLDFVKSAHVDAIVTGSRGAGLVDRILVGSTATGLIRGAHCAVFAVPTPLGTEPRRAAGSPDEIPEHEWADALEAFTRRNAGRIATLEVDDPEIGAQAQQHDYPFLGAAYDHNDRRIELMLGDMENTTRHLTRGIGDVRQLDLLKDAAGRDRVLRIAHGSGQTILTLAR
;
A
#
# COMPACT_ATOMS: atom_id res chain seq x y z
N MET A 1 5.71 -6.29 21.50
CA MET A 1 4.34 -5.75 21.50
C MET A 1 3.72 -6.12 20.17
N THR A 2 2.83 -7.11 20.19
CA THR A 2 2.09 -7.63 19.02
C THR A 2 1.23 -6.53 18.44
N SER A 3 1.62 -6.01 17.29
CA SER A 3 0.93 -4.94 16.59
C SER A 3 -0.40 -5.43 16.00
N ASP A 4 -1.54 -4.94 16.51
CA ASP A 4 -2.92 -4.75 15.97
C ASP A 4 -3.53 -5.67 14.88
N LEU A 5 -2.84 -6.70 14.40
CA LEU A 5 -3.32 -7.63 13.38
C LEU A 5 -4.09 -8.75 14.06
N ASN A 6 -5.38 -8.84 13.77
CA ASN A 6 -6.19 -9.95 14.24
C ASN A 6 -5.85 -11.22 13.45
N LEU A 7 -5.27 -12.23 14.09
CA LEU A 7 -4.89 -13.48 13.40
C LEU A 7 -6.02 -14.52 13.35
N THR A 8 -7.07 -14.34 14.15
CA THR A 8 -8.16 -15.33 14.34
C THR A 8 -9.50 -14.87 13.79
N GLY A 9 -9.59 -13.65 13.25
CA GLY A 9 -10.79 -13.10 12.66
C GLY A 9 -11.25 -13.80 11.37
N PRO A 10 -12.41 -13.40 10.80
CA PRO A 10 -12.91 -13.97 9.57
C PRO A 10 -12.02 -13.61 8.36
N ILE A 11 -12.17 -14.37 7.28
CA ILE A 11 -11.67 -13.99 5.96
C ILE A 11 -12.77 -13.20 5.25
N ILE A 12 -12.43 -12.05 4.66
CA ILE A 12 -13.31 -11.39 3.69
C ILE A 12 -12.83 -11.73 2.29
N VAL A 13 -13.72 -12.20 1.44
CA VAL A 13 -13.44 -12.39 0.01
C VAL A 13 -14.30 -11.43 -0.80
N ALA A 14 -13.64 -10.60 -1.62
CA ALA A 14 -14.31 -9.64 -2.48
C ALA A 14 -14.61 -10.26 -3.85
N THR A 15 -15.82 -10.04 -4.36
CA THR A 15 -16.24 -10.47 -5.71
C THR A 15 -17.22 -9.49 -6.34
N ASP A 16 -17.15 -9.35 -7.66
CA ASP A 16 -18.09 -8.61 -8.50
C ASP A 16 -19.17 -9.54 -9.13
N GLY A 17 -19.15 -10.83 -8.76
CA GLY A 17 -20.04 -11.85 -9.32
C GLY A 17 -19.59 -12.37 -10.69
N THR A 18 -18.38 -12.06 -11.16
CA THR A 18 -17.86 -12.47 -12.47
C THR A 18 -16.81 -13.58 -12.36
N ALA A 19 -16.64 -14.38 -13.41
CA ALA A 19 -15.68 -15.48 -13.44
C ALA A 19 -14.22 -15.06 -13.12
N SER A 20 -13.84 -13.80 -13.39
CA SER A 20 -12.51 -13.26 -13.01
C SER A 20 -12.25 -13.28 -11.50
N ALA A 21 -13.29 -13.15 -10.68
CA ALA A 21 -13.17 -13.18 -9.23
C ALA A 21 -13.18 -14.61 -8.64
N SER A 22 -13.40 -15.65 -9.45
CA SER A 22 -13.48 -17.03 -8.95
C SER A 22 -12.18 -17.52 -8.31
N ALA A 23 -11.02 -16.99 -8.72
CA ALA A 23 -9.74 -17.30 -8.07
C ALA A 23 -9.71 -16.87 -6.59
N ALA A 24 -10.29 -15.69 -6.28
CA ALA A 24 -10.39 -15.20 -4.90
C ALA A 24 -11.29 -16.09 -4.05
N ILE A 25 -12.42 -16.54 -4.60
CA ILE A 25 -13.35 -17.47 -3.95
C ILE A 25 -12.67 -18.82 -3.68
N LYS A 26 -11.93 -19.37 -4.67
CA LYS A 26 -11.15 -20.61 -4.49
C LYS A 26 -10.11 -20.45 -3.39
N ALA A 27 -9.37 -19.33 -3.38
CA ALA A 27 -8.37 -19.06 -2.35
C ALA A 27 -9.01 -18.98 -0.95
N ALA A 28 -10.16 -18.31 -0.82
CA ALA A 28 -10.91 -18.25 0.44
C ALA A 28 -11.36 -19.64 0.91
N ALA A 29 -11.83 -20.50 0.00
CA ALA A 29 -12.22 -21.86 0.32
C ALA A 29 -11.04 -22.71 0.80
N LEU A 30 -9.92 -22.69 0.06
CA LEU A 30 -8.72 -23.41 0.45
C LEU A 30 -8.21 -22.95 1.82
N MET A 31 -8.20 -21.64 2.08
CA MET A 31 -7.80 -21.09 3.38
C MET A 31 -8.77 -21.50 4.49
N ALA A 32 -10.08 -21.42 4.25
CA ALA A 32 -11.10 -21.82 5.22
C ALA A 32 -11.02 -23.31 5.55
N ASP A 33 -10.88 -24.17 4.54
CA ASP A 33 -10.77 -25.62 4.72
C ASP A 33 -9.51 -25.99 5.51
N ARG A 34 -8.41 -25.25 5.32
CA ARG A 34 -7.15 -25.48 6.02
C ARG A 34 -7.12 -24.94 7.46
N THR A 35 -7.87 -23.88 7.76
CA THR A 35 -7.77 -23.14 9.03
C THR A 35 -9.04 -23.14 9.88
N GLY A 36 -10.16 -23.59 9.33
CA GLY A 36 -11.49 -23.53 9.96
C GLY A 36 -12.10 -22.14 10.06
N ALA A 37 -11.54 -21.12 9.40
CA ALA A 37 -12.03 -19.76 9.55
C ALA A 37 -13.36 -19.51 8.83
N HIS A 38 -14.18 -18.65 9.44
CA HIS A 38 -15.38 -18.13 8.81
C HIS A 38 -15.04 -17.25 7.60
N VAL A 39 -15.85 -17.36 6.55
CA VAL A 39 -15.71 -16.56 5.33
C VAL A 39 -16.93 -15.68 5.16
N THR A 40 -16.68 -14.39 4.94
CA THR A 40 -17.68 -13.42 4.50
C THR A 40 -17.39 -13.08 3.04
N VAL A 41 -18.35 -13.35 2.17
CA VAL A 41 -18.31 -12.97 0.76
C VAL A 41 -18.93 -11.59 0.64
N LEU A 42 -18.16 -10.64 0.13
CA LEU A 42 -18.56 -9.25 -0.01
C LEU A 42 -18.62 -8.88 -1.49
N ALA A 43 -19.79 -8.44 -1.93
CA ALA A 43 -19.95 -7.75 -3.20
C ALA A 43 -20.33 -6.30 -2.97
N VAL A 44 -19.84 -5.41 -3.84
CA VAL A 44 -20.11 -3.98 -3.75
C VAL A 44 -20.88 -3.55 -4.98
N LEU A 45 -22.06 -2.95 -4.76
CA LEU A 45 -22.88 -2.35 -5.78
C LEU A 45 -22.46 -0.87 -5.93
N GLU A 46 -21.90 -0.54 -7.08
CA GLU A 46 -21.55 0.84 -7.38
C GLU A 46 -22.80 1.68 -7.68
N PRO A 47 -22.88 2.91 -7.13
CA PRO A 47 -23.94 3.84 -7.46
C PRO A 47 -23.84 4.22 -8.94
N LEU A 48 -24.99 4.37 -9.61
CA LEU A 48 -24.99 4.85 -10.99
C LEU A 48 -24.46 6.28 -11.03
N PRO A 49 -23.50 6.60 -11.93
CA PRO A 49 -23.05 7.97 -12.08
C PRO A 49 -24.25 8.84 -12.47
N LEU A 50 -24.55 9.84 -11.65
CA LEU A 50 -25.50 10.91 -11.98
C LEU A 50 -24.87 11.74 -13.10
N VAL A 51 -25.17 11.42 -14.34
CA VAL A 51 -24.80 12.26 -15.49
C VAL A 51 -25.73 13.46 -15.47
N ALA A 52 -25.27 14.56 -14.86
CA ALA A 52 -25.87 15.87 -15.06
C ALA A 52 -25.45 16.37 -16.46
N ALA A 53 -26.18 15.97 -17.49
CA ALA A 53 -26.13 16.67 -18.76
C ALA A 53 -27.18 17.78 -18.72
N ASP A 54 -26.80 18.98 -19.15
CA ASP A 54 -27.67 20.16 -19.38
C ASP A 54 -28.84 19.91 -20.36
N TYR A 55 -29.19 18.66 -20.66
CA TYR A 55 -30.18 18.24 -21.63
C TYR A 55 -30.97 17.03 -21.11
N GLY A 56 -32.08 17.29 -20.42
CA GLY A 56 -33.23 16.38 -20.24
C GLY A 56 -32.92 14.96 -19.78
N LEU A 57 -33.15 14.68 -18.48
CA LEU A 57 -32.99 13.36 -17.86
C LEU A 57 -33.49 12.19 -18.72
N LEU A 58 -32.57 11.37 -19.21
CA LEU A 58 -32.79 9.93 -19.35
C LEU A 58 -32.50 9.32 -17.99
N LEU A 59 -33.53 9.21 -17.14
CA LEU A 59 -33.46 8.30 -16.01
C LEU A 59 -33.23 6.89 -16.60
N PRO A 60 -32.21 6.14 -16.14
CA PRO A 60 -32.18 4.71 -16.38
C PRO A 60 -33.56 4.12 -16.02
N PRO A 61 -34.03 3.05 -16.70
CA PRO A 61 -35.26 2.39 -16.30
C PRO A 61 -35.22 2.15 -14.79
N ALA A 62 -36.34 2.36 -14.11
CA ALA A 62 -36.46 2.15 -12.67
C ALA A 62 -36.36 0.66 -12.30
N GLU A 63 -35.26 -0.01 -12.64
CA GLU A 63 -34.74 -1.03 -11.76
C GLU A 63 -34.40 -0.31 -10.48
N THR A 64 -35.24 -0.51 -9.47
CA THR A 64 -34.95 -0.04 -8.13
C THR A 64 -33.57 -0.55 -7.73
N ASP A 65 -32.80 0.24 -6.97
CA ASP A 65 -31.49 -0.23 -6.46
C ASP A 65 -31.61 -1.57 -5.73
N GLU A 66 -32.80 -1.89 -5.18
CA GLU A 66 -33.15 -3.19 -4.63
C GLU A 66 -33.13 -4.32 -5.66
N ALA A 67 -33.70 -4.15 -6.85
CA ALA A 67 -33.65 -5.15 -7.92
C ALA A 67 -32.19 -5.40 -8.37
N ARG A 68 -31.38 -4.34 -8.52
CA ARG A 68 -29.95 -4.45 -8.86
C ARG A 68 -29.17 -5.18 -7.76
N ARG A 69 -29.43 -4.86 -6.49
CA ARG A 69 -28.84 -5.52 -5.33
C ARG A 69 -29.19 -7.00 -5.29
N GLN A 70 -30.45 -7.35 -5.52
CA GLN A 70 -30.92 -8.74 -5.57
C GLN A 70 -30.28 -9.51 -6.74
N ALA A 71 -30.19 -8.89 -7.92
CA ALA A 71 -29.54 -9.49 -9.09
C ALA A 71 -28.04 -9.73 -8.84
N LEU A 72 -27.33 -8.77 -8.23
CA LEU A 72 -25.93 -8.95 -7.83
C LEU A 72 -25.78 -10.06 -6.78
N ALA A 73 -26.63 -10.08 -5.75
CA ALA A 73 -26.61 -11.12 -4.73
C ALA A 73 -26.83 -12.51 -5.34
N GLN A 74 -27.75 -12.65 -6.30
CA GLN A 74 -28.01 -13.91 -6.98
C GLN A 74 -26.80 -14.34 -7.83
N ARG A 75 -26.24 -13.45 -8.65
CA ARG A 75 -25.02 -13.73 -9.44
C ARG A 75 -23.86 -14.20 -8.55
N VAL A 76 -23.67 -13.57 -7.40
CA VAL A 76 -22.63 -13.98 -6.43
C VAL A 76 -22.90 -15.37 -5.87
N ARG A 77 -24.16 -15.71 -5.54
CA ARG A 77 -24.51 -17.05 -5.05
C ARG A 77 -24.30 -18.12 -6.13
N ASP A 78 -24.70 -17.83 -7.36
CA ASP A 78 -24.51 -18.73 -8.50
C ASP A 78 -23.01 -18.98 -8.73
N GLN A 79 -22.21 -17.91 -8.76
CA GLN A 79 -20.75 -18.00 -8.87
C GLN A 79 -20.13 -18.82 -7.73
N LEU A 80 -20.56 -18.60 -6.48
CA LEU A 80 -20.07 -19.36 -5.33
C LEU A 80 -20.36 -20.86 -5.50
N SER A 81 -21.59 -21.19 -5.89
CA SER A 81 -22.03 -22.57 -6.11
C SER A 81 -21.22 -23.25 -7.22
N GLU A 82 -21.01 -22.56 -8.34
CA GLU A 82 -20.20 -23.06 -9.46
C GLU A 82 -18.72 -23.23 -9.09
N THR A 83 -18.18 -22.33 -8.27
CA THR A 83 -16.74 -22.27 -8.00
C THR A 83 -16.30 -23.23 -6.90
N VAL A 84 -17.06 -23.34 -5.80
CA VAL A 84 -16.68 -24.08 -4.59
C VAL A 84 -17.79 -24.98 -4.03
N GLY A 85 -18.89 -25.13 -4.75
CA GLY A 85 -20.05 -25.92 -4.32
C GLY A 85 -20.86 -25.25 -3.20
N ALA A 86 -21.71 -26.03 -2.55
CA ALA A 86 -22.56 -25.54 -1.46
C ALA A 86 -21.72 -25.18 -0.21
N ARG A 87 -21.74 -23.90 0.17
CA ARG A 87 -21.08 -23.36 1.38
C ARG A 87 -22.12 -22.66 2.27
N PRO A 88 -22.98 -23.41 3.00
CA PRO A 88 -24.09 -22.83 3.76
C PRO A 88 -23.64 -21.95 4.94
N ASN A 89 -22.40 -22.13 5.40
CA ASN A 89 -21.82 -21.37 6.52
C ASN A 89 -21.11 -20.09 6.07
N TRP A 90 -21.21 -19.71 4.80
CA TRP A 90 -20.59 -18.49 4.28
C TRP A 90 -21.63 -17.39 4.22
N ASP A 91 -21.31 -16.25 4.83
CA ASP A 91 -22.18 -15.08 4.82
C ASP A 91 -21.97 -14.28 3.53
N VAL A 92 -23.04 -14.06 2.76
CA VAL A 92 -23.00 -13.31 1.50
C VAL A 92 -23.63 -11.94 1.71
N GLN A 93 -22.81 -10.90 1.65
CA GLN A 93 -23.23 -9.51 1.84
C GLN A 93 -23.09 -8.71 0.55
N VAL A 94 -24.10 -7.91 0.24
CA VAL A 94 -24.04 -6.87 -0.79
C VAL A 94 -24.11 -5.51 -0.12
N ARG A 95 -23.17 -4.63 -0.44
CA ARG A 95 -23.07 -3.27 0.12
C ARG A 95 -23.02 -2.24 -1.00
N ASP A 96 -23.53 -1.04 -0.75
CA ASP A 96 -23.47 0.05 -1.72
C ASP A 96 -22.22 0.92 -1.47
N GLY A 97 -21.59 1.41 -2.55
CA GLY A 97 -20.50 2.40 -2.48
C GLY A 97 -19.32 2.12 -3.41
N ASP A 98 -18.19 2.77 -3.13
CA ASP A 98 -16.91 2.49 -3.80
C ASP A 98 -16.36 1.12 -3.37
N PRO A 99 -16.04 0.20 -4.29
CA PRO A 99 -15.59 -1.14 -3.95
C PRO A 99 -14.40 -1.18 -2.99
N ALA A 100 -13.34 -0.42 -3.28
CA ALA A 100 -12.11 -0.47 -2.50
C ALA A 100 -12.34 0.06 -1.07
N ALA A 101 -13.05 1.18 -0.93
CA ALA A 101 -13.35 1.78 0.37
C ALA A 101 -14.27 0.88 1.21
N VAL A 102 -15.29 0.29 0.59
CA VAL A 102 -16.23 -0.62 1.25
C VAL A 102 -15.50 -1.90 1.70
N ILE A 103 -14.68 -2.51 0.85
CA ILE A 103 -13.91 -3.72 1.19
C ILE A 103 -12.95 -3.44 2.36
N ALA A 104 -12.18 -2.35 2.30
CA ALA A 104 -11.27 -1.97 3.37
C ALA A 104 -11.99 -1.68 4.70
N ARG A 105 -13.13 -0.98 4.64
CA ARG A 105 -13.97 -0.67 5.80
C ARG A 105 -14.52 -1.95 6.43
N MET A 106 -15.11 -2.84 5.63
CA MET A 106 -15.66 -4.12 6.11
C MET A 106 -14.57 -5.00 6.73
N GLY A 107 -13.36 -5.03 6.15
CA GLY A 107 -12.22 -5.73 6.74
C GLY A 107 -11.91 -5.26 8.15
N ARG A 108 -11.88 -3.94 8.35
CA ARG A 108 -11.63 -3.34 9.67
C ARG A 108 -12.78 -3.60 10.65
N GLU A 109 -14.03 -3.37 10.24
CA GLU A 109 -15.21 -3.52 11.10
C GLU A 109 -15.43 -4.95 11.55
N ALA A 110 -15.27 -5.91 10.64
CA ALA A 110 -15.34 -7.34 10.96
C ALA A 110 -14.11 -7.84 11.75
N LYS A 111 -13.10 -6.98 11.97
CA LYS A 111 -11.77 -7.35 12.48
C LYS A 111 -11.23 -8.56 11.72
N ALA A 112 -11.36 -8.55 10.40
CA ALA A 112 -10.94 -9.64 9.54
C ALA A 112 -9.45 -9.91 9.72
N ARG A 113 -9.06 -11.18 9.61
CA ARG A 113 -7.63 -11.55 9.63
C ARG A 113 -6.93 -11.30 8.31
N MET A 114 -7.71 -11.33 7.23
CA MET A 114 -7.25 -10.99 5.89
C MET A 114 -8.43 -10.69 4.96
N ILE A 115 -8.14 -9.92 3.93
CA ILE A 115 -8.98 -9.72 2.76
C ILE A 115 -8.37 -10.51 1.60
N ILE A 116 -9.19 -11.18 0.80
CA ILE A 116 -8.78 -11.87 -0.41
C ILE A 116 -9.46 -11.20 -1.60
N ALA A 117 -8.66 -10.81 -2.60
CA ALA A 117 -9.13 -10.18 -3.81
C ALA A 117 -8.43 -10.78 -5.03
N GLY A 118 -9.14 -10.86 -6.16
CA GLY A 118 -8.54 -11.26 -7.43
C GLY A 118 -7.73 -10.12 -8.02
N ILE A 119 -6.63 -10.44 -8.70
CA ILE A 119 -5.98 -9.55 -9.67
C ILE A 119 -6.27 -10.12 -11.06
N GLY A 120 -6.87 -9.32 -11.95
CA GLY A 120 -7.34 -9.76 -13.27
C GLY A 120 -6.23 -10.30 -14.20
N HIS A 121 -6.60 -10.75 -15.41
CA HIS A 121 -5.63 -11.28 -16.38
C HIS A 121 -4.61 -10.21 -16.81
N HIS A 122 -3.33 -10.58 -16.77
CA HIS A 122 -2.21 -9.78 -17.26
C HIS A 122 -1.99 -9.99 -18.76
N ASP A 123 -2.94 -9.60 -19.61
CA ASP A 123 -2.63 -9.31 -21.01
C ASP A 123 -2.26 -7.83 -21.17
N LEU A 124 -1.33 -7.53 -22.08
CA LEU A 124 -0.73 -6.19 -22.27
C LEU A 124 -1.77 -5.06 -22.50
N LEU A 125 -3.00 -5.42 -22.88
CA LEU A 125 -4.13 -4.53 -23.13
C LEU A 125 -5.13 -4.45 -21.95
N ASP A 126 -5.15 -5.43 -21.03
CA ASP A 126 -6.12 -5.56 -19.92
C ASP A 126 -5.71 -4.86 -18.62
N ARG A 127 -4.70 -3.98 -18.69
CA ARG A 127 -4.13 -3.24 -17.55
C ARG A 127 -5.11 -2.35 -16.79
N MET A 128 -6.36 -2.22 -17.23
CA MET A 128 -7.26 -1.14 -16.82
C MET A 128 -8.40 -1.51 -15.88
N PHE A 129 -8.78 -2.79 -15.70
CA PHE A 129 -10.07 -3.09 -15.02
C PHE A 129 -10.00 -3.99 -13.77
N GLY A 130 -9.09 -4.96 -13.68
CA GLY A 130 -9.07 -5.92 -12.55
C GLY A 130 -8.05 -5.65 -11.44
N GLY A 131 -7.00 -4.87 -11.71
CA GLY A 131 -5.90 -4.64 -10.77
C GLY A 131 -6.10 -3.43 -9.85
N GLU A 132 -6.93 -2.48 -10.25
CA GLU A 132 -7.10 -1.22 -9.52
C GLU A 132 -7.88 -1.39 -8.23
N THR A 133 -8.94 -2.20 -8.19
CA THR A 133 -9.69 -2.44 -6.95
C THR A 133 -8.84 -3.13 -5.89
N ALA A 134 -8.03 -4.13 -6.26
CA ALA A 134 -7.11 -4.80 -5.33
C ALA A 134 -6.03 -3.85 -4.82
N LEU A 135 -5.44 -3.05 -5.73
CA LEU A 135 -4.42 -2.06 -5.39
C LEU A 135 -4.98 -0.90 -4.54
N HIS A 136 -6.17 -0.42 -4.85
CA HIS A 136 -6.87 0.62 -4.10
C HIS A 136 -7.32 0.10 -2.74
N THR A 137 -7.84 -1.13 -2.67
CA THR A 137 -8.13 -1.80 -1.39
C THR A 137 -6.87 -1.88 -0.55
N LEU A 138 -5.72 -2.23 -1.14
CA LEU A 138 -4.44 -2.26 -0.44
C LEU A 138 -3.99 -0.91 0.10
N ARG A 139 -4.32 0.19 -0.57
CA ARG A 139 -4.06 1.56 -0.09
C ARG A 139 -4.92 1.92 1.12
N LEU A 140 -6.18 1.51 1.12
CA LEU A 140 -7.15 1.86 2.15
C LEU A 140 -7.17 0.86 3.32
N SER A 141 -6.72 -0.38 3.08
CA SER A 141 -6.87 -1.47 4.03
C SER A 141 -5.93 -1.32 5.22
N ARG A 142 -6.49 -1.59 6.41
CA ARG A 142 -5.74 -1.80 7.66
C ARG A 142 -5.62 -3.28 8.04
N VAL A 143 -6.09 -4.17 7.16
CA VAL A 143 -6.04 -5.62 7.28
C VAL A 143 -5.15 -6.20 6.16
N PRO A 144 -4.40 -7.28 6.39
CA PRO A 144 -3.60 -7.93 5.34
C PRO A 144 -4.46 -8.28 4.12
N VAL A 145 -3.94 -8.06 2.92
CA VAL A 145 -4.65 -8.40 1.68
C VAL A 145 -3.83 -9.44 0.91
N LEU A 146 -4.49 -10.53 0.54
CA LEU A 146 -3.99 -11.54 -0.37
C LEU A 146 -4.61 -11.30 -1.75
N ALA A 147 -3.82 -10.72 -2.64
CA ALA A 147 -4.14 -10.57 -4.04
C ALA A 147 -3.78 -11.87 -4.79
N VAL A 148 -4.76 -12.51 -5.44
CA VAL A 148 -4.57 -13.80 -6.11
C VAL A 148 -4.73 -13.72 -7.63
N PRO A 149 -3.84 -14.33 -8.41
CA PRO A 149 -3.96 -14.36 -9.87
C PRO A 149 -5.07 -15.31 -10.33
N PRO A 150 -5.56 -15.20 -11.58
CA PRO A 150 -6.66 -16.03 -12.10
C PRO A 150 -6.38 -17.54 -12.05
N GLY A 151 -5.10 -17.92 -12.15
CA GLY A 151 -4.63 -19.31 -12.11
C GLY A 151 -4.43 -19.90 -10.71
N PHE A 152 -4.90 -19.23 -9.64
CA PHE A 152 -4.70 -19.71 -8.27
C PHE A 152 -5.50 -20.99 -7.99
N THR A 153 -4.80 -22.10 -7.72
CA THR A 153 -5.39 -23.43 -7.51
C THR A 153 -4.97 -24.11 -6.21
N ALA A 154 -3.93 -23.63 -5.53
CA ALA A 154 -3.39 -24.24 -4.32
C ALA A 154 -2.87 -23.18 -3.34
N LEU A 155 -2.85 -23.51 -2.05
CA LEU A 155 -2.28 -22.62 -1.03
C LEU A 155 -0.76 -22.49 -1.22
N PRO A 156 -0.17 -21.29 -1.00
CA PRO A 156 1.26 -21.08 -1.15
C PRO A 156 2.07 -21.95 -0.20
N GLN A 157 3.06 -22.67 -0.73
CA GLN A 157 4.02 -23.45 0.05
C GLN A 157 5.40 -22.77 0.09
N ARG A 158 5.75 -22.06 -0.98
CA ARG A 158 7.02 -21.36 -1.16
C ARG A 158 6.77 -19.86 -1.15
N LEU A 159 7.33 -19.15 -0.16
CA LEU A 159 7.18 -17.70 -0.03
C LEU A 159 8.49 -16.97 -0.36
N ALA A 160 8.39 -15.87 -1.09
CA ALA A 160 9.44 -14.84 -1.11
C ALA A 160 8.98 -13.67 -0.25
N ILE A 161 9.68 -13.39 0.84
CA ILE A 161 9.35 -12.31 1.77
C ILE A 161 10.33 -11.17 1.55
N ALA A 162 9.84 -10.04 1.05
CA ALA A 162 10.66 -8.85 0.83
C ALA A 162 11.05 -8.23 2.18
N ILE A 163 12.36 -8.18 2.45
CA ILE A 163 12.95 -7.66 3.69
C ILE A 163 13.85 -6.45 3.36
N ASP A 164 13.55 -5.32 3.98
CA ASP A 164 14.40 -4.11 3.98
C ASP A 164 14.95 -3.79 5.38
N PHE A 165 14.84 -4.77 6.29
CA PHE A 165 15.24 -4.69 7.70
C PHE A 165 14.49 -3.65 8.53
N SER A 166 13.42 -3.05 8.00
CA SER A 166 12.51 -2.19 8.76
C SER A 166 11.50 -3.01 9.56
N GLU A 167 10.97 -2.41 10.62
CA GLU A 167 9.88 -2.99 11.41
C GLU A 167 8.65 -3.39 10.57
N PRO A 168 8.15 -2.57 9.61
CA PRO A 168 7.10 -3.00 8.67
C PRO A 168 7.42 -4.28 7.90
N SER A 169 8.66 -4.46 7.41
CA SER A 169 9.04 -5.69 6.69
C SER A 169 9.05 -6.92 7.59
N VAL A 170 9.46 -6.76 8.86
CA VAL A 170 9.44 -7.84 9.86
C VAL A 170 7.99 -8.17 10.28
N ILE A 171 7.11 -7.17 10.41
CA ILE A 171 5.68 -7.38 10.64
C ILE A 171 5.06 -8.16 9.48
N ALA A 172 5.38 -7.80 8.24
CA ALA A 172 4.89 -8.52 7.06
C ALA A 172 5.34 -9.98 7.05
N ALA A 173 6.62 -10.24 7.37
CA ALA A 173 7.16 -11.58 7.50
C ALA A 173 6.43 -12.40 8.57
N ARG A 174 6.24 -11.82 9.76
CA ARG A 174 5.52 -12.47 10.87
C ARG A 174 4.07 -12.79 10.49
N ALA A 175 3.37 -11.84 9.89
CA ALA A 175 1.98 -12.02 9.48
C ALA A 175 1.85 -13.12 8.41
N ALA A 176 2.78 -13.18 7.44
CA ALA A 176 2.77 -14.23 6.44
C ALA A 176 2.99 -15.62 7.03
N LEU A 177 3.97 -15.77 7.91
CA LEU A 177 4.25 -17.05 8.59
C LEU A 177 3.09 -17.50 9.49
N ALA A 178 2.32 -16.56 10.04
CA ALA A 178 1.17 -16.86 10.89
C ALA A 178 -0.12 -17.13 10.09
N LEU A 179 -0.35 -16.41 8.99
CA LEU A 179 -1.62 -16.44 8.24
C LEU A 179 -1.61 -17.38 7.04
N LEU A 180 -0.44 -17.80 6.55
CA LEU A 180 -0.31 -18.73 5.42
C LEU A 180 0.05 -20.14 5.92
N PRO A 181 -0.93 -21.04 6.07
CA PRO A 181 -0.80 -22.27 6.87
C PRO A 181 -0.12 -23.46 6.17
N SER A 182 0.22 -23.32 4.89
CA SER A 182 0.80 -24.40 4.06
C SER A 182 2.26 -24.18 3.70
N VAL A 183 2.88 -23.15 4.28
CA VAL A 183 4.27 -22.78 4.01
C VAL A 183 5.20 -23.90 4.46
N THR A 184 6.13 -24.27 3.59
CA THR A 184 7.22 -25.22 3.86
C THR A 184 8.59 -24.61 3.57
N MET A 185 8.63 -23.55 2.73
CA MET A 185 9.85 -22.82 2.39
C MET A 185 9.60 -21.31 2.42
N ALA A 186 10.43 -20.57 3.13
CA ALA A 186 10.40 -19.11 3.19
C ALA A 186 11.77 -18.52 2.83
N TYR A 187 11.81 -17.77 1.74
CA TYR A 187 12.96 -16.96 1.33
C TYR A 187 12.83 -15.57 1.92
N LEU A 188 13.74 -15.17 2.80
CA LEU A 188 13.88 -13.77 3.24
C LEU A 188 14.75 -13.04 2.21
N VAL A 189 14.13 -12.23 1.37
CA VAL A 189 14.78 -11.63 0.19
C VAL A 189 15.02 -10.15 0.42
N HIS A 190 16.29 -9.75 0.41
CA HIS A 190 16.73 -8.36 0.45
C HIS A 190 17.28 -7.94 -0.91
N VAL A 191 16.95 -6.74 -1.36
CA VAL A 191 17.50 -6.18 -2.62
C VAL A 191 18.41 -5.00 -2.30
N ALA A 192 19.71 -5.20 -2.49
CA ALA A 192 20.70 -4.14 -2.38
C ALA A 192 20.53 -3.13 -3.52
N PRO A 193 20.49 -1.82 -3.24
CA PRO A 193 20.37 -0.80 -4.28
C PRO A 193 21.62 -0.80 -5.15
N ARG A 194 21.43 -0.64 -6.46
CA ARG A 194 22.54 -0.42 -7.39
C ARG A 194 22.80 1.09 -7.48
N LEU A 195 23.92 1.54 -6.90
CA LEU A 195 24.35 2.92 -6.97
C LEU A 195 25.16 3.19 -8.24
N GLU A 196 24.99 4.37 -8.83
CA GLU A 196 25.81 4.85 -9.95
C GLU A 196 27.12 5.43 -9.41
N LEU A 197 28.07 4.54 -9.10
CA LEU A 197 29.40 4.88 -8.61
C LEU A 197 30.46 4.38 -9.60
N GLN A 198 31.68 4.92 -9.48
CA GLN A 198 32.85 4.35 -10.14
C GLN A 198 33.08 2.89 -9.68
N PRO A 199 33.57 1.98 -10.53
CA PRO A 199 33.65 0.55 -10.23
C PRO A 199 34.33 0.20 -8.90
N GLU A 200 35.45 0.86 -8.58
CA GLU A 200 36.23 0.63 -7.36
C GLU A 200 35.47 1.12 -6.12
N ALA A 201 34.83 2.29 -6.21
CA ALA A 201 34.01 2.85 -5.13
C ALA A 201 32.74 2.01 -4.89
N TYR A 202 32.14 1.48 -5.95
CA TYR A 202 31.02 0.55 -5.85
C TYR A 202 31.44 -0.77 -5.18
N ALA A 203 32.60 -1.32 -5.54
CA ALA A 203 33.11 -2.56 -4.96
C ALA A 203 33.40 -2.40 -3.45
N ALA A 204 34.03 -1.30 -3.05
CA ALA A 204 34.26 -0.99 -1.64
C ALA A 204 32.93 -0.83 -0.88
N TRP A 205 31.99 -0.03 -1.42
CA TRP A 205 30.67 0.15 -0.82
C TRP A 205 29.90 -1.17 -0.70
N MET A 206 29.93 -2.02 -1.72
CA MET A 206 29.28 -3.34 -1.69
C MET A 206 29.89 -4.27 -0.63
N SER A 207 31.21 -4.22 -0.43
CA SER A 207 31.89 -4.98 0.62
C SER A 207 31.36 -4.56 1.99
N ASP A 208 31.41 -3.26 2.30
CA ASP A 208 30.93 -2.70 3.57
C ASP A 208 29.42 -2.96 3.77
N TYR A 209 28.64 -2.85 2.69
CA TYR A 209 27.21 -3.14 2.73
C TYR A 209 26.93 -4.60 3.04
N SER A 210 27.65 -5.52 2.40
CA SER A 210 27.46 -6.96 2.58
C SER A 210 27.79 -7.43 4.00
N GLU A 211 28.81 -6.84 4.63
CA GLU A 211 29.15 -7.10 6.03
C GLU A 211 28.01 -6.73 7.00
N GLY A 212 27.22 -5.71 6.68
CA GLY A 212 26.06 -5.31 7.48
C GLY A 212 24.79 -6.13 7.25
N VAL A 213 24.68 -6.78 6.08
CA VAL A 213 23.46 -7.51 5.65
C VAL A 213 23.29 -8.83 6.38
N GLU A 214 24.35 -9.63 6.52
CA GLU A 214 24.29 -10.91 7.25
C GLU A 214 23.84 -10.74 8.71
N PRO A 215 24.43 -9.83 9.51
CA PRO A 215 23.96 -9.53 10.85
C PRO A 215 22.54 -8.98 10.89
N ALA A 216 22.11 -8.23 9.86
CA ALA A 216 20.74 -7.74 9.76
C ALA A 216 19.75 -8.90 9.55
N PHE A 217 20.07 -9.87 8.68
CA PHE A 217 19.28 -11.08 8.54
C PHE A 217 19.24 -11.92 9.82
N ALA A 218 20.37 -12.07 10.52
CA ALA A 218 20.41 -12.78 11.80
C ALA A 218 19.46 -12.16 12.82
N ARG A 219 19.44 -10.81 12.92
CA ARG A 219 18.48 -10.08 13.77
C ARG A 219 17.03 -10.31 13.37
N VAL A 220 16.71 -10.27 12.07
CA VAL A 220 15.34 -10.56 11.59
C VAL A 220 14.94 -11.99 11.94
N ARG A 221 15.82 -12.98 11.71
CA ARG A 221 15.54 -14.39 12.05
C ARG A 221 15.30 -14.59 13.54
N GLN A 222 16.02 -13.87 14.41
CA GLN A 222 15.78 -13.92 15.86
C GLN A 222 14.44 -13.30 16.28
N GLN A 223 13.91 -12.36 15.50
CA GLN A 223 12.62 -11.73 15.77
C GLN A 223 11.44 -12.55 15.26
N LEU A 224 11.66 -13.46 14.31
CA LEU A 224 10.61 -14.27 13.69
C LEU A 224 10.46 -15.62 14.37
N GLU A 225 9.21 -16.00 14.59
CA GLU A 225 8.85 -17.35 15.00
C GLU A 225 8.53 -18.15 13.74
N PHE A 226 9.30 -19.21 13.48
CA PHE A 226 9.11 -20.05 12.30
C PHE A 226 8.26 -21.27 12.68
N PRO A 227 7.16 -21.54 11.94
CA PRO A 227 6.37 -22.75 12.15
C PRO A 227 7.22 -24.02 11.97
N ALA A 228 6.87 -25.08 12.69
CA ALA A 228 7.55 -26.37 12.57
C ALA A 228 7.49 -26.88 11.11
N GLY A 229 8.62 -27.34 10.59
CA GLY A 229 8.74 -27.84 9.21
C GLY A 229 8.97 -26.76 8.15
N VAL A 230 9.02 -25.47 8.51
CA VAL A 230 9.38 -24.39 7.58
C VAL A 230 10.90 -24.27 7.47
N THR A 231 11.42 -24.43 6.25
CA THR A 231 12.81 -24.12 5.92
C THR A 231 12.94 -22.64 5.58
N VAL A 232 14.01 -21.99 6.07
CA VAL A 232 14.20 -20.54 5.93
C VAL A 232 15.58 -20.24 5.34
N GLU A 233 15.58 -19.59 4.19
CA GLU A 233 16.79 -19.16 3.47
C GLU A 233 16.82 -17.63 3.35
N THR A 234 18.02 -17.05 3.41
CA THR A 234 18.24 -15.61 3.26
C THR A 234 18.89 -15.34 1.91
N ILE A 235 18.30 -14.45 1.11
CA ILE A 235 18.72 -14.17 -0.26
C ILE A 235 19.01 -12.67 -0.39
N THR A 236 20.20 -12.33 -0.88
CA THR A 236 20.56 -10.96 -1.24
C THR A 236 20.61 -10.83 -2.76
N LEU A 237 19.74 -10.00 -3.31
CA LEU A 237 19.72 -9.61 -4.72
C LEU A 237 20.32 -8.21 -4.89
N THR A 238 20.58 -7.80 -6.12
CA THR A 238 21.06 -6.45 -6.44
C THR A 238 20.23 -5.84 -7.56
N GLY A 239 19.85 -4.57 -7.42
CA GLY A 239 19.19 -3.81 -8.48
C GLY A 239 17.93 -3.08 -8.03
N LYS A 240 16.98 -2.92 -8.95
CA LYS A 240 15.67 -2.30 -8.65
C LYS A 240 14.78 -3.31 -7.92
N PRO A 241 14.26 -3.01 -6.71
CA PRO A 241 13.55 -3.97 -5.87
C PRO A 241 12.46 -4.76 -6.58
N THR A 242 11.50 -4.08 -7.22
CA THR A 242 10.40 -4.74 -7.93
C THR A 242 10.91 -5.72 -8.99
N LYS A 243 11.85 -5.29 -9.85
CA LYS A 243 12.36 -6.14 -10.92
C LYS A 243 13.09 -7.36 -10.36
N ALA A 244 14.01 -7.15 -9.43
CA ALA A 244 14.79 -8.23 -8.83
C ALA A 244 13.89 -9.26 -8.11
N LEU A 245 12.88 -8.79 -7.37
CA LEU A 245 11.92 -9.64 -6.68
C LEU A 245 11.06 -10.46 -7.66
N LEU A 246 10.56 -9.84 -8.74
CA LEU A 246 9.77 -10.54 -9.76
C LEU A 246 10.61 -11.59 -10.51
N ASP A 247 11.85 -11.25 -10.86
CA ASP A 247 12.79 -12.18 -11.51
C ASP A 247 13.09 -13.37 -10.58
N PHE A 248 13.33 -13.12 -9.29
CA PHE A 248 13.57 -14.15 -8.29
C PHE A 248 12.35 -15.06 -8.07
N VAL A 249 11.15 -14.48 -7.94
CA VAL A 249 9.90 -15.23 -7.78
C VAL A 249 9.72 -16.23 -8.94
N LYS A 250 10.03 -15.78 -10.15
CA LYS A 250 9.97 -16.63 -11.35
C LYS A 250 11.03 -17.73 -11.32
N SER A 251 12.29 -17.42 -11.01
CA SER A 251 13.38 -18.41 -11.03
C SER A 251 13.29 -19.44 -9.90
N ALA A 252 12.82 -19.02 -8.72
CA ALA A 252 12.72 -19.88 -7.54
C ALA A 252 11.37 -20.61 -7.43
N HIS A 253 10.49 -20.46 -8.43
CA HIS A 253 9.12 -21.02 -8.44
C HIS A 253 8.39 -20.73 -7.12
N VAL A 254 8.29 -19.45 -6.79
CA VAL A 254 7.63 -18.98 -5.57
C VAL A 254 6.13 -18.87 -5.81
N ASP A 255 5.33 -19.37 -4.87
CA ASP A 255 3.87 -19.41 -4.96
C ASP A 255 3.21 -18.10 -4.48
N ALA A 256 3.86 -17.40 -3.55
CA ALA A 256 3.45 -16.07 -3.13
C ALA A 256 4.62 -15.17 -2.74
N ILE A 257 4.54 -13.91 -3.13
CA ILE A 257 5.44 -12.85 -2.66
C ILE A 257 4.78 -12.05 -1.54
N VAL A 258 5.51 -11.86 -0.45
CA VAL A 258 5.09 -11.12 0.73
C VAL A 258 5.79 -9.77 0.74
N THR A 259 5.05 -8.72 1.03
CA THR A 259 5.60 -7.36 1.17
C THR A 259 4.85 -6.59 2.25
N GLY A 260 5.53 -5.65 2.90
CA GLY A 260 4.83 -4.61 3.63
C GLY A 260 4.07 -3.72 2.64
N SER A 261 2.94 -3.15 3.03
CA SER A 261 2.31 -2.09 2.23
C SER A 261 3.20 -0.84 2.15
N ARG A 262 4.21 -0.73 3.03
CA ARG A 262 5.19 0.36 3.15
C ARG A 262 6.58 -0.21 3.47
N GLY A 263 7.65 0.47 3.04
CA GLY A 263 9.06 0.07 3.27
C GLY A 263 9.85 1.07 4.12
N ALA A 264 11.16 0.81 4.25
CA ALA A 264 12.18 1.58 4.98
C ALA A 264 12.54 2.94 4.34
N GLY A 265 11.97 3.24 3.16
CA GLY A 265 12.18 4.49 2.47
C GLY A 265 11.78 5.69 3.33
N LEU A 266 12.52 6.78 3.22
CA LEU A 266 12.30 7.99 4.02
C LEU A 266 10.99 8.73 3.68
N VAL A 267 10.22 8.22 2.71
CA VAL A 267 9.08 8.90 2.04
C VAL A 267 7.80 8.03 2.04
N ASP A 268 7.81 6.76 2.45
CA ASP A 268 6.74 5.81 2.07
C ASP A 268 5.57 5.66 3.06
N ARG A 269 5.19 6.70 3.82
CA ARG A 269 4.32 6.48 4.99
C ARG A 269 2.81 6.50 4.76
N ILE A 270 2.34 6.83 3.54
CA ILE A 270 0.88 6.94 3.30
C ILE A 270 0.43 6.34 1.95
N LEU A 271 1.33 6.07 1.02
CA LEU A 271 1.07 5.31 -0.22
C LEU A 271 1.41 3.82 -0.07
N VAL A 272 0.76 2.96 -0.87
CA VAL A 272 1.30 1.60 -1.11
C VAL A 272 2.65 1.76 -1.77
N GLY A 273 3.71 1.32 -1.09
CA GLY A 273 5.10 1.51 -1.52
C GLY A 273 5.30 1.12 -2.97
N SER A 274 6.20 1.83 -3.67
CA SER A 274 6.49 1.60 -5.10
C SER A 274 6.78 0.13 -5.40
N THR A 275 7.45 -0.57 -4.48
CA THR A 275 7.67 -2.02 -4.52
C THR A 275 6.36 -2.79 -4.53
N ALA A 276 5.49 -2.60 -3.53
CA ALA A 276 4.20 -3.31 -3.42
C ALA A 276 3.29 -3.04 -4.64
N THR A 277 3.20 -1.79 -5.08
CA THR A 277 2.48 -1.42 -6.32
C THR A 277 3.03 -2.17 -7.54
N GLY A 278 4.36 -2.18 -7.70
CA GLY A 278 5.02 -2.87 -8.80
C GLY A 278 4.83 -4.39 -8.74
N LEU A 279 4.79 -4.99 -7.54
CA LEU A 279 4.55 -6.41 -7.35
C LEU A 279 3.11 -6.79 -7.72
N ILE A 280 2.10 -6.06 -7.26
CA ILE A 280 0.69 -6.33 -7.61
C ILE A 280 0.48 -6.27 -9.13
N ARG A 281 1.16 -5.35 -9.81
CA ARG A 281 1.03 -5.15 -11.26
C ARG A 281 1.84 -6.16 -12.09
N GLY A 282 2.86 -6.80 -11.51
CA GLY A 282 3.83 -7.59 -12.27
C GLY A 282 4.02 -9.03 -11.80
N ALA A 283 3.45 -9.42 -10.66
CA ALA A 283 3.58 -10.77 -10.14
C ALA A 283 2.68 -11.75 -10.89
N HIS A 284 3.25 -12.89 -11.27
CA HIS A 284 2.50 -14.02 -11.80
C HIS A 284 1.99 -14.97 -10.71
N CYS A 285 2.35 -14.71 -9.45
CA CYS A 285 1.97 -15.47 -8.27
C CYS A 285 1.13 -14.61 -7.31
N ALA A 286 0.66 -15.18 -6.20
CA ALA A 286 -0.10 -14.41 -5.23
C ALA A 286 0.76 -13.33 -4.55
N VAL A 287 0.17 -12.17 -4.26
CA VAL A 287 0.84 -11.08 -3.53
C VAL A 287 0.15 -10.93 -2.18
N PHE A 288 0.89 -11.19 -1.10
CA PHE A 288 0.42 -10.98 0.26
C PHE A 288 1.01 -9.68 0.82
N ALA A 289 0.19 -8.65 0.86
CA ALA A 289 0.62 -7.33 1.31
C ALA A 289 0.03 -7.00 2.69
N VAL A 290 0.91 -6.63 3.60
CA VAL A 290 0.58 -6.45 5.02
C VAL A 290 0.63 -4.97 5.38
N PRO A 291 -0.48 -4.38 5.86
CA PRO A 291 -0.51 -2.96 6.20
C PRO A 291 0.36 -2.64 7.40
N THR A 292 0.98 -1.47 7.40
CA THR A 292 1.68 -0.96 8.59
C THR A 292 0.64 -0.46 9.61
N PRO A 293 0.68 -0.92 10.88
CA PRO A 293 -0.20 -0.45 11.93
C PRO A 293 -0.10 1.06 12.13
N LEU A 294 -1.23 1.76 12.13
CA LEU A 294 -1.31 3.16 12.58
C LEU A 294 -1.20 3.15 14.10
N GLY A 295 -0.04 3.55 14.62
CA GLY A 295 0.28 3.39 16.05
C GLY A 295 1.77 3.24 16.31
N THR A 296 2.59 3.06 15.27
CA THR A 296 3.93 3.64 15.33
C THR A 296 3.78 5.16 15.23
N GLU A 297 3.43 5.79 16.36
CA GLU A 297 4.05 7.06 16.75
C GLU A 297 5.48 7.01 16.20
N PRO A 298 5.93 8.02 15.43
CA PRO A 298 7.23 7.98 14.80
C PRO A 298 8.25 7.54 15.86
N ARG A 299 8.80 6.32 15.75
CA ARG A 299 10.06 6.04 16.42
C ARG A 299 11.01 7.00 15.75
N ARG A 300 11.23 8.10 16.49
CA ARG A 300 12.16 9.18 16.27
C ARG A 300 13.25 8.65 15.36
N ALA A 301 13.21 9.02 14.08
CA ALA A 301 14.45 9.05 13.33
C ALA A 301 15.40 9.88 14.21
N ALA A 302 16.62 9.40 14.43
CA ALA A 302 17.58 10.12 15.24
C ALA A 302 17.67 11.57 14.71
N GLY A 303 17.18 12.52 15.52
CA GLY A 303 16.86 13.90 15.11
C GLY A 303 15.36 14.19 15.25
N SER A 304 14.94 14.75 16.39
CA SER A 304 13.58 15.31 16.53
C SER A 304 13.34 16.37 15.45
N PRO A 305 12.18 16.40 14.77
CA PRO A 305 11.78 17.58 14.01
C PRO A 305 11.72 18.77 14.97
N ASP A 306 12.25 19.92 14.56
CA ASP A 306 12.02 21.16 15.30
C ASP A 306 10.58 21.58 14.99
N GLU A 307 9.68 21.43 15.95
CA GLU A 307 8.33 21.99 15.87
C GLU A 307 8.47 23.52 15.89
N ILE A 308 7.92 24.17 14.86
CA ILE A 308 8.02 25.60 14.71
C ILE A 308 6.80 26.24 15.37
N PRO A 309 6.96 27.14 16.35
CA PRO A 309 5.84 27.86 16.95
C PRO A 309 5.02 28.62 15.90
N GLU A 310 3.69 28.71 16.06
CA GLU A 310 2.80 29.36 15.08
C GLU A 310 3.21 30.79 14.74
N HIS A 311 3.67 31.55 15.73
CA HIS A 311 4.13 32.93 15.54
C HIS A 311 5.41 33.06 14.70
N GLU A 312 6.12 31.97 14.44
CA GLU A 312 7.35 31.92 13.62
C GLU A 312 7.10 31.30 12.22
N TRP A 313 5.88 30.85 11.91
CA TRP A 313 5.62 30.11 10.66
C TRP A 313 5.94 30.91 9.41
N ALA A 314 5.59 32.20 9.36
CA ALA A 314 5.86 33.04 8.20
C ALA A 314 7.37 33.17 7.93
N ASP A 315 8.14 33.54 8.95
CA ASP A 315 9.59 33.70 8.85
C ASP A 315 10.28 32.37 8.52
N ALA A 316 9.81 31.27 9.13
CA ALA A 316 10.33 29.93 8.88
C ALA A 316 10.10 29.45 7.44
N LEU A 317 8.91 29.67 6.89
CA LEU A 317 8.57 29.30 5.51
C LEU A 317 9.29 30.18 4.50
N GLU A 318 9.48 31.47 4.77
CA GLU A 318 10.28 32.35 3.91
C GLU A 318 11.76 31.91 3.92
N ALA A 319 12.31 31.62 5.09
CA ALA A 319 13.67 31.12 5.22
C ALA A 319 13.85 29.75 4.55
N PHE A 320 12.86 28.86 4.69
CA PHE A 320 12.82 27.57 3.99
C PHE A 320 12.77 27.76 2.46
N THR A 321 11.95 28.68 1.97
CA THR A 321 11.88 29.03 0.54
C THR A 321 13.22 29.48 0.01
N ARG A 322 13.86 30.44 0.70
CA ARG A 322 15.16 30.98 0.30
C ARG A 322 16.27 29.93 0.20
N ARG A 323 16.23 28.91 1.07
CA ARG A 323 17.23 27.82 1.08
C ARG A 323 16.97 26.74 0.04
N ASN A 324 15.73 26.56 -0.40
CA ASN A 324 15.31 25.36 -1.11
C ASN A 324 14.67 25.62 -2.49
N ALA A 325 14.41 26.87 -2.86
CA ALA A 325 13.88 27.21 -4.17
C ALA A 325 14.74 26.61 -5.30
N GLY A 326 14.10 26.00 -6.30
CA GLY A 326 14.73 25.29 -7.41
C GLY A 326 15.09 23.83 -7.11
N ARG A 327 15.04 23.37 -5.85
CA ARG A 327 15.24 21.94 -5.55
C ARG A 327 14.04 21.14 -6.04
N ILE A 328 14.30 19.98 -6.61
CA ILE A 328 13.25 19.02 -6.97
C ILE A 328 12.52 18.59 -5.70
N ALA A 329 11.20 18.64 -5.73
CA ALA A 329 10.34 18.35 -4.60
C ALA A 329 9.14 17.50 -5.00
N THR A 330 8.65 16.76 -4.03
CA THR A 330 7.43 15.96 -4.11
C THR A 330 6.45 16.49 -3.08
N LEU A 331 5.21 16.74 -3.51
CA LEU A 331 4.13 17.23 -2.66
C LEU A 331 3.09 16.12 -2.46
N GLU A 332 2.84 15.77 -1.20
CA GLU A 332 1.88 14.75 -0.80
C GLU A 332 0.84 15.34 0.15
N VAL A 333 -0.44 15.01 -0.06
CA VAL A 333 -1.55 15.43 0.80
C VAL A 333 -2.27 14.19 1.33
N ASP A 334 -2.41 14.13 2.64
CA ASP A 334 -3.18 13.12 3.38
C ASP A 334 -4.40 13.79 3.99
N ASP A 335 -5.58 13.49 3.45
CA ASP A 335 -6.87 14.01 3.92
C ASP A 335 -7.86 12.83 4.11
N PRO A 336 -8.53 12.73 5.27
CA PRO A 336 -9.37 11.58 5.60
C PRO A 336 -10.61 11.38 4.71
N GLU A 337 -11.05 12.38 3.94
CA GLU A 337 -12.16 12.23 2.99
C GLU A 337 -11.70 11.79 1.58
N ILE A 338 -10.45 12.09 1.23
CA ILE A 338 -9.91 11.94 -0.14
C ILE A 338 -8.80 10.87 -0.23
N GLY A 339 -8.35 10.36 0.91
CA GLY A 339 -7.21 9.46 1.02
C GLY A 339 -5.87 10.16 0.69
N ALA A 340 -4.77 9.43 0.87
CA ALA A 340 -3.45 9.96 0.57
C ALA A 340 -3.17 10.01 -0.93
N GLN A 341 -2.98 11.22 -1.43
CA GLN A 341 -2.67 11.48 -2.84
C GLN A 341 -1.28 12.12 -2.92
N ALA A 342 -0.36 11.48 -3.66
CA ALA A 342 0.78 12.20 -4.20
C ALA A 342 0.23 13.08 -5.33
N GLN A 343 0.07 14.36 -5.06
CA GLN A 343 -0.49 15.27 -6.05
C GLN A 343 0.52 15.55 -7.16
N GLN A 344 1.84 15.63 -6.84
CA GLN A 344 2.90 15.78 -7.85
C GLN A 344 4.26 15.21 -7.40
N HIS A 345 4.99 14.65 -8.37
CA HIS A 345 6.37 14.15 -8.22
C HIS A 345 7.31 14.94 -9.15
N ASP A 346 8.53 15.17 -8.70
CA ASP A 346 9.66 15.70 -9.49
C ASP A 346 9.51 17.13 -10.04
N TYR A 347 8.83 18.03 -9.31
CA TYR A 347 8.73 19.44 -9.71
C TYR A 347 9.70 20.33 -8.92
N PRO A 348 10.29 21.39 -9.53
CA PRO A 348 11.06 22.36 -8.77
C PRO A 348 10.17 23.06 -7.74
N PHE A 349 10.63 23.12 -6.51
CA PHE A 349 10.00 23.90 -5.45
C PHE A 349 10.22 25.39 -5.71
N LEU A 350 9.14 26.18 -5.76
CA LEU A 350 9.21 27.62 -6.00
C LEU A 350 9.20 28.39 -4.67
N GLY A 351 8.33 27.99 -3.74
CA GLY A 351 8.26 28.62 -2.43
C GLY A 351 7.09 28.18 -1.57
N ALA A 352 7.14 28.63 -0.34
CA ALA A 352 6.13 28.45 0.68
C ALA A 352 5.91 29.76 1.43
N ALA A 353 4.66 30.12 1.71
CA ALA A 353 4.30 31.32 2.44
C ALA A 353 3.14 31.05 3.42
N TYR A 354 3.10 31.78 4.53
CA TYR A 354 1.97 31.78 5.45
C TYR A 354 1.19 33.10 5.34
N ASP A 355 -0.10 33.00 5.04
CA ASP A 355 -1.01 34.14 5.06
C ASP A 355 -1.72 34.21 6.43
N HIS A 356 -1.44 35.29 7.16
CA HIS A 356 -2.01 35.54 8.49
C HIS A 356 -3.50 35.88 8.45
N ASN A 357 -4.01 36.45 7.35
CA ASN A 357 -5.40 36.86 7.24
C ASN A 357 -6.32 35.64 7.06
N ASP A 358 -5.89 34.69 6.22
CA ASP A 358 -6.64 33.48 5.88
C ASP A 358 -6.19 32.25 6.69
N ARG A 359 -5.19 32.41 7.58
CA ARG A 359 -4.56 31.33 8.38
C ARG A 359 -4.23 30.09 7.55
N ARG A 360 -3.61 30.33 6.39
CA ARG A 360 -3.32 29.29 5.40
C ARG A 360 -1.86 29.29 5.00
N ILE A 361 -1.32 28.11 4.74
CA ILE A 361 0.00 27.96 4.11
C ILE A 361 -0.20 27.74 2.63
N GLU A 362 0.55 28.47 1.80
CA GLU A 362 0.60 28.26 0.36
C GLU A 362 1.92 27.61 -0.03
N LEU A 363 1.85 26.53 -0.82
CA LEU A 363 3.00 25.87 -1.41
C LEU A 363 2.95 26.02 -2.93
N MET A 364 4.09 26.40 -3.51
CA MET A 364 4.23 26.65 -4.94
C MET A 364 5.30 25.71 -5.51
N LEU A 365 4.94 24.96 -6.56
CA LEU A 365 5.83 24.09 -7.32
C LEU A 365 5.69 24.39 -8.81
N GLY A 366 6.77 24.33 -9.58
CA GLY A 366 6.71 24.63 -11.01
C GLY A 366 8.03 25.06 -11.63
N ASP A 367 7.99 25.36 -12.93
CA ASP A 367 9.12 25.87 -13.69
C ASP A 367 9.16 27.40 -13.63
N MET A 368 10.29 27.98 -13.20
CA MET A 368 10.51 29.44 -13.14
C MET A 368 10.58 30.08 -14.54
N GLU A 369 10.93 29.31 -15.58
CA GLU A 369 11.12 29.83 -16.94
C GLU A 369 9.87 29.72 -17.81
N ASN A 370 8.92 28.85 -17.44
CA ASN A 370 7.76 28.52 -18.28
C ASN A 370 6.44 28.64 -17.51
N THR A 371 5.69 29.72 -17.76
CA THR A 371 4.46 30.10 -17.03
C THR A 371 3.29 29.10 -17.15
N THR A 372 3.45 28.01 -17.89
CA THR A 372 2.38 27.05 -18.22
C THR A 372 2.26 25.85 -17.27
N ARG A 373 3.21 25.63 -16.35
CA ARG A 373 3.18 24.50 -15.39
C ARG A 373 3.61 24.93 -13.99
N HIS A 374 2.76 25.70 -13.31
CA HIS A 374 2.90 25.98 -11.88
C HIS A 374 1.67 25.46 -11.12
N LEU A 375 1.90 24.85 -9.96
CA LEU A 375 0.91 24.40 -9.01
C LEU A 375 1.03 25.26 -7.76
N THR A 376 -0.07 25.92 -7.38
CA THR A 376 -0.19 26.59 -6.08
C THR A 376 -1.22 25.84 -5.25
N ARG A 377 -0.82 25.37 -4.07
CA ARG A 377 -1.66 24.65 -3.12
C ARG A 377 -1.84 25.49 -1.87
N GLY A 378 -3.07 25.94 -1.61
CA GLY A 378 -3.46 26.51 -0.32
C GLY A 378 -3.88 25.43 0.67
N ILE A 379 -3.40 25.54 1.91
CA ILE A 379 -3.64 24.61 3.01
C ILE A 379 -4.22 25.43 4.18
N GLY A 380 -5.51 25.26 4.46
CA GLY A 380 -6.19 25.88 5.62
C GLY A 380 -6.23 24.95 6.84
N ASP A 381 -6.78 25.43 7.96
CA ASP A 381 -6.86 24.71 9.25
C ASP A 381 -5.51 24.09 9.71
N VAL A 382 -4.41 24.82 9.51
CA VAL A 382 -3.06 24.35 9.90
C VAL A 382 -2.93 24.33 11.42
N ARG A 383 -2.49 23.20 11.97
CA ARG A 383 -2.33 22.96 13.41
C ARG A 383 -0.88 22.84 13.85
N GLN A 384 0.01 22.43 12.94
CA GLN A 384 1.40 22.19 13.26
C GLN A 384 2.28 22.33 12.01
N LEU A 385 3.48 22.90 12.19
CA LEU A 385 4.52 22.99 11.18
C LEU A 385 5.81 22.40 11.72
N ASP A 386 6.37 21.40 11.04
CA ASP A 386 7.66 20.82 11.40
C ASP A 386 8.63 20.84 10.23
N LEU A 387 9.90 21.04 10.56
CA LEU A 387 11.00 20.97 9.62
C LEU A 387 11.97 19.85 10.02
N LEU A 388 12.15 18.88 9.13
CA LEU A 388 13.15 17.82 9.30
C LEU A 388 14.38 18.11 8.43
N LYS A 389 15.55 18.03 9.07
CA LYS A 389 16.87 18.17 8.43
C LYS A 389 17.56 16.82 8.30
N ASP A 390 18.45 16.69 7.31
CA ASP A 390 19.32 15.52 7.18
C ASP A 390 20.51 15.56 8.17
N ALA A 391 21.33 14.51 8.18
CA ALA A 391 22.50 14.41 9.06
C ALA A 391 23.56 15.50 8.79
N ALA A 392 23.50 16.17 7.64
CA ALA A 392 24.34 17.31 7.27
C ALA A 392 23.68 18.67 7.59
N GLY A 393 22.51 18.68 8.25
CA GLY A 393 21.77 19.88 8.60
C GLY A 393 20.99 20.52 7.45
N ARG A 394 20.87 19.84 6.31
CA ARG A 394 20.13 20.35 5.14
C ARG A 394 18.64 20.04 5.26
N ASP A 395 17.80 20.99 4.89
CA ASP A 395 16.35 20.81 4.91
C ASP A 395 15.93 19.65 4.00
N ARG A 396 15.03 18.80 4.50
CA ARG A 396 14.64 17.58 3.82
C ARG A 396 13.14 17.41 3.71
N VAL A 397 12.42 17.66 4.79
CA VAL A 397 10.97 17.50 4.84
C VAL A 397 10.35 18.69 5.55
N LEU A 398 9.33 19.29 4.93
CA LEU A 398 8.43 20.24 5.55
C LEU A 398 7.08 19.53 5.75
N ARG A 399 6.64 19.40 7.01
CA ARG A 399 5.36 18.77 7.36
C ARG A 399 4.39 19.83 7.88
N ILE A 400 3.19 19.83 7.32
CA ILE A 400 2.10 20.75 7.68
C ILE A 400 0.92 19.90 8.12
N ALA A 401 0.63 19.82 9.41
CA ALA A 401 -0.58 19.16 9.89
C ALA A 401 -1.78 20.10 9.72
N HIS A 402 -2.90 19.62 9.20
CA HIS A 402 -4.12 20.41 9.02
C HIS A 402 -5.38 19.56 9.19
N GLY A 403 -6.45 20.10 9.79
CA GLY A 403 -7.64 19.31 10.07
C GLY A 403 -7.34 18.01 10.83
N SER A 404 -7.77 16.89 10.28
CA SER A 404 -7.41 15.52 10.71
C SER A 404 -6.38 14.85 9.78
N GLY A 405 -5.77 15.61 8.88
CA GLY A 405 -4.81 15.19 7.87
C GLY A 405 -3.46 15.95 7.95
N GLN A 406 -2.68 15.87 6.89
CA GLN A 406 -1.41 16.58 6.77
C GLN A 406 -0.94 16.73 5.32
N THR A 407 -0.07 17.69 5.06
CA THR A 407 0.64 17.88 3.80
C THR A 407 2.14 17.79 4.04
N ILE A 408 2.83 17.03 3.19
CA ILE A 408 4.26 16.77 3.30
C ILE A 408 4.93 17.21 2.00
N LEU A 409 5.90 18.11 2.12
CA LEU A 409 6.79 18.49 1.03
C LEU A 409 8.17 17.87 1.28
N THR A 410 8.60 16.99 0.38
CA THR A 410 9.91 16.33 0.45
C THR A 410 10.84 16.88 -0.61
N LEU A 411 12.04 17.31 -0.21
CA LEU A 411 13.07 17.80 -1.12
C LEU A 411 14.03 16.67 -1.52
N ALA A 412 14.36 16.59 -2.80
CA ALA A 412 15.39 15.69 -3.33
C ALA A 412 16.78 16.01 -2.74
N ARG A 413 17.66 15.00 -2.68
CA ARG A 413 18.95 15.03 -1.97
C ARG A 413 20.00 15.96 -2.55
#